data_AF-A0A2U1ZVY7-F1
#
_entry.id   AF-A0A2U1ZVY7-F1
#
_cell.length_a   1.000
_cell.length_b   1.000
_cell.length_c   1.000
_cell.angle_alpha   90.00
_cell.angle_beta   90.00
_cell.angle_gamma   90.00
#
_symmetry.space_group_name_H-M   'P 1'
#
loop_
_entity.id
_entity.type
_entity.pdbx_description
1 polymer ?
#
loop_
_entity_poly.entity_id
_entity_poly.type
_entity_poly.pdbx_seq_one_letter_code
_entity_poly.pdbx_strand_id
1 'polypeptide(L)' 'MARYEVNDDAVAHCRELIAAGRYVIDSDWGDAQPDAERENTYLARHSWSEYAGWFLGLTDGASDETKGRYAFVVGD' A
#
# COMPACT_ATOMS: atom_id res chain seq x y z
N MET A 1 18.72 -1.07 -11.90
CA MET A 1 17.36 -0.51 -11.99
C MET A 1 16.49 -1.33 -11.05
N ALA A 2 15.67 -0.71 -10.22
CA ALA A 2 14.76 -1.47 -9.35
C ALA A 2 13.76 -2.24 -10.23
N ARG A 3 13.45 -3.48 -9.85
CA ARG A 3 12.46 -4.32 -10.51
C ARG A 3 11.30 -4.55 -9.55
N TYR A 4 10.10 -4.50 -10.10
CA TYR A 4 8.87 -4.61 -9.33
C TYR A 4 7.97 -5.67 -9.93
N GLU A 5 7.31 -6.42 -9.07
CA GLU A 5 6.21 -7.33 -9.42
C GLU A 5 4.88 -6.72 -8.95
N VAL A 6 3.80 -7.07 -9.64
CA VAL A 6 2.46 -6.62 -9.24
C VAL A 6 2.05 -7.39 -7.99
N ASN A 7 1.55 -6.65 -7.00
CA ASN A 7 0.94 -7.22 -5.82
C ASN A 7 -0.55 -7.51 -6.10
N ASP A 8 -0.86 -8.75 -6.48
CA ASP A 8 -2.24 -9.16 -6.79
C ASP A 8 -3.20 -8.99 -5.60
N ASP A 9 -2.71 -9.17 -4.37
CA ASP A 9 -3.51 -8.97 -3.16
C ASP A 9 -3.89 -7.49 -2.98
N ALA A 10 -2.97 -6.58 -3.26
CA ALA A 10 -3.27 -5.14 -3.23
C ALA A 10 -4.24 -4.73 -4.35
N VAL A 11 -4.16 -5.36 -5.52
CA VAL A 11 -5.13 -5.12 -6.62
C VAL A 11 -6.53 -5.58 -6.21
N ALA A 12 -6.64 -6.76 -5.58
CA ALA A 12 -7.91 -7.26 -5.05
C ALA A 12 -8.47 -6.31 -3.98
N HIS A 13 -7.62 -5.90 -3.03
CA HIS A 13 -7.98 -4.96 -1.98
C HIS A 13 -8.52 -3.62 -2.53
N CYS A 14 -7.81 -3.01 -3.48
CA CYS A 14 -8.24 -1.78 -4.13
C CYS A 14 -9.62 -1.93 -4.80
N ARG A 15 -9.85 -3.06 -5.48
CA ARG A 15 -11.14 -3.32 -6.15
C ARG A 15 -12.28 -3.44 -5.15
N GLU A 16 -12.05 -4.05 -3.99
CA GLU A 16 -13.04 -4.12 -2.92
C GLU A 16 -13.38 -2.73 -2.36
N LEU A 17 -12.38 -1.87 -2.14
CA LEU A 17 -12.60 -0.50 -1.68
C LEU A 17 -13.42 0.32 -2.69
N ILE A 18 -13.09 0.22 -3.98
CA ILE A 18 -13.82 0.88 -5.07
C ILE A 18 -15.27 0.37 -5.11
N ALA A 19 -15.47 -0.94 -5.08
CA ALA A 19 -16.81 -1.53 -5.09
C ALA A 19 -17.64 -1.13 -3.86
N ALA A 20 -16.99 -0.91 -2.72
CA ALA A 20 -17.61 -0.44 -1.50
C ALA A 20 -17.82 1.09 -1.43
N GLY A 21 -17.40 1.84 -2.45
CA GLY A 21 -17.48 3.31 -2.45
C GLY A 21 -16.54 3.99 -1.45
N ARG A 22 -15.46 3.32 -1.05
CA ARG A 22 -14.47 3.80 -0.07
C ARG A 22 -13.28 4.42 -0.78
N TYR A 23 -13.52 5.60 -1.35
CA TYR A 23 -12.51 6.40 -2.04
C TYR A 23 -12.90 7.87 -1.98
N VAL A 24 -11.93 8.74 -2.26
CA VAL A 24 -12.07 10.17 -2.40
C VAL A 24 -11.85 10.52 -3.88
N ILE A 25 -12.80 11.27 -4.46
CA ILE A 25 -12.75 11.63 -5.89
C ILE A 25 -11.82 12.82 -6.14
N ASP A 26 -11.75 13.76 -5.19
CA ASP A 26 -11.04 15.02 -5.34
C ASP A 26 -10.03 15.16 -4.21
N SER A 27 -8.79 14.78 -4.51
CA SER A 27 -7.67 14.85 -3.57
C SER A 27 -6.34 14.95 -4.30
N ASP A 28 -5.37 15.54 -3.60
CA ASP A 28 -3.99 15.59 -4.04
C ASP A 28 -3.21 14.42 -3.46
N TRP A 29 -2.90 13.45 -4.31
CA TRP A 29 -2.16 12.25 -3.94
C TRP A 29 -0.79 12.55 -3.30
N GLY A 30 -0.18 13.71 -3.59
CA GLY A 30 1.06 14.16 -2.96
C GLY A 30 0.90 14.39 -1.45
N ASP A 31 -0.24 14.94 -1.04
CA ASP A 31 -0.55 15.28 0.35
C ASP A 31 -1.23 14.12 1.10
N ALA A 32 -1.91 13.21 0.38
CA ALA A 32 -2.59 12.05 0.95
C ALA A 32 -1.64 10.89 1.33
N GLN A 33 -0.41 10.89 0.82
CA GLN A 33 0.56 9.85 1.12
C GLN A 33 0.84 9.75 2.63
N PRO A 34 0.83 8.54 3.20
CA PRO A 34 1.15 8.37 4.61
C PRO A 34 2.61 8.72 4.87
N ASP A 35 2.86 9.42 5.97
CA ASP A 35 4.21 9.58 6.50
C ASP A 35 4.66 8.32 7.26
N ALA A 36 5.94 8.29 7.63
CA ALA A 36 6.53 7.16 8.35
C ALA A 36 5.86 6.89 9.70
N GLU A 37 5.31 7.90 10.39
CA GLU A 37 4.64 7.76 11.68
C GLU A 37 3.26 7.09 11.51
N ARG A 38 2.49 7.49 10.51
CA ARG A 38 1.20 6.88 10.16
C ARG A 38 1.36 5.43 9.78
N GLU A 39 2.36 5.11 8.95
CA GLU A 39 2.68 3.73 8.60
C GLU A 39 3.09 2.89 9.82
N ASN A 40 3.91 3.44 10.72
CA ASN A 40 4.33 2.73 11.95
C ASN A 40 3.13 2.50 12.88
N THR A 41 2.24 3.49 12.99
CA THR A 41 1.01 3.39 13.78
C THR A 41 0.08 2.33 13.22
N TYR A 42 -0.01 2.22 11.89
CA TYR A 42 -0.77 1.17 11.22
C TYR A 42 -0.18 -0.22 11.53
N LEU A 43 1.12 -0.41 11.30
CA LEU A 43 1.81 -1.68 11.60
C LEU A 43 1.78 -2.07 13.08
N ALA A 44 1.60 -1.12 14.00
CA ALA A 44 1.43 -1.44 15.42
C ALA A 44 0.07 -2.14 15.73
N ARG A 45 -0.89 -2.07 14.81
CA ARG A 45 -2.26 -2.58 14.98
C ARG A 45 -2.67 -3.62 13.94
N HIS A 46 -1.90 -3.74 12.87
CA HIS A 46 -2.19 -4.56 11.70
C HIS A 46 -0.99 -5.43 11.32
N SER A 47 -1.28 -6.52 10.64
CA SER A 47 -0.26 -7.44 10.10
C SER A 47 0.49 -6.83 8.91
N TRP A 48 1.65 -7.40 8.59
CA TRP A 48 2.38 -7.06 7.36
C TRP A 48 1.59 -7.38 6.08
N SER A 49 0.73 -8.39 6.09
CA SER A 49 -0.15 -8.70 4.96
C SER A 49 -1.22 -7.62 4.75
N GLU A 50 -1.82 -7.12 5.82
CA GLU A 50 -2.74 -5.97 5.74
C GLU A 50 -2.02 -4.71 5.26
N TYR A 51 -0.80 -4.47 5.76
CA TYR A 51 0.04 -3.36 5.28
C TYR A 51 0.38 -3.50 3.79
N ALA A 52 0.77 -4.70 3.35
CA ALA A 52 1.09 -4.99 1.94
C ALA A 52 -0.08 -4.70 0.99
N GLY A 53 -1.32 -4.92 1.44
CA GLY A 53 -2.54 -4.65 0.66
C GLY A 53 -2.69 -3.18 0.21
N TRP A 54 -1.95 -2.26 0.83
CA TRP A 54 -1.92 -0.84 0.43
C TRP A 54 -0.88 -0.51 -0.65
N PHE A 55 -0.16 -1.48 -1.19
CA PHE A 55 0.95 -1.22 -2.12
C PHE A 55 0.86 -2.11 -3.37
N LEU A 56 0.76 -1.50 -4.55
CA LEU A 56 0.59 -2.24 -5.82
C LEU A 56 1.87 -2.93 -6.31
N GLY A 57 3.04 -2.55 -5.80
CA GLY A 57 4.32 -3.10 -6.21
C GLY A 57 5.03 -3.84 -5.08
N LEU A 58 5.66 -4.95 -5.44
CA LEU A 58 6.64 -5.65 -4.61
C LEU A 58 8.04 -5.43 -5.19
N THR A 59 8.96 -4.90 -4.39
CA THR A 59 10.35 -4.69 -4.80
C THR A 59 11.10 -6.02 -4.82
N ASP A 60 11.63 -6.42 -5.97
CA ASP A 60 12.43 -7.63 -6.10
C ASP A 60 13.72 -7.57 -5.27
N GLY A 61 13.99 -8.63 -4.52
CA GLY A 61 15.20 -8.77 -3.69
C GLY A 61 15.16 -8.03 -2.35
N ALA A 62 14.06 -7.33 -2.03
CA ALA A 62 13.80 -6.84 -0.68
C ALA A 62 13.30 -7.98 0.22
N SER A 63 13.70 -7.98 1.49
CA SER A 63 13.20 -8.95 2.47
C SER A 63 11.71 -8.72 2.74
N ASP A 64 10.97 -9.80 2.90
CA ASP A 64 9.58 -9.74 3.35
C ASP A 64 9.49 -9.07 4.74
N GLU A 65 8.32 -8.53 5.06
CA GLU A 65 8.07 -7.81 6.32
C GLU A 65 9.02 -6.61 6.53
N THR A 66 9.44 -5.98 5.44
CA THR A 66 10.15 -4.70 5.48
C THR A 66 9.42 -3.67 4.65
N LYS A 67 9.42 -2.40 5.09
CA LYS A 67 8.79 -1.31 4.32
C LYS A 67 9.36 -1.18 2.90
N GLY A 68 10.64 -1.48 2.72
CA GLY A 68 11.30 -1.44 1.41
C GLY A 68 10.80 -2.50 0.41
N ARG A 69 10.09 -3.53 0.88
CA ARG A 69 9.44 -4.54 0.02
C ARG A 69 8.24 -3.99 -0.72
N TYR A 70 7.58 -2.94 -0.21
CA TYR A 70 6.28 -2.49 -0.68
C TYR A 70 6.41 -1.12 -1.36
N ALA A 71 5.94 -1.02 -2.61
CA ALA A 71 6.06 0.16 -3.47
C ALA A 71 4.71 0.55 -4.08
N PHE A 72 4.58 1.82 -4.48
CA PHE A 72 3.38 2.37 -5.09
C PHE A 72 2.16 2.26 -4.17
N VAL A 73 2.15 3.09 -3.12
CA VAL A 73 1.04 3.16 -2.17
C VAL A 73 -0.26 3.56 -2.87
N VAL A 74 -1.35 2.93 -2.47
CA VAL A 74 -2.72 3.24 -2.89
C VAL A 74 -3.46 3.89 -1.74
N GLY A 75 -4.31 4.84 -2.08
CA GLY A 75 -5.05 5.58 -1.09
C GLY A 75 -5.47 6.92 -1.67
N ASP A 76 -6.78 7.04 -1.80
CA ASP A 76 -7.58 8.25 -1.62
C ASP A 76 -9.04 7.85 -1.66
#